data_AF-A0A2Z4JE01-F1
#
_entry.id   AF-A0A2Z4JE01-F1
#
_cell.length_a   1.000
_cell.length_b   1.000
_cell.length_c   1.000
_cell.angle_alpha   90.00
_cell.angle_beta   90.00
_cell.angle_gamma   90.00
#
_symmetry.space_group_name_H-M   'P 1'
#
loop_
_entity.id
_entity.type
_entity.pdbx_description
1 polymer ?
#
loop_
_entity_poly.entity_id
_entity_poly.type
_entity_poly.pdbx_seq_one_letter_code
_entity_poly.pdbx_strand_id
1 'polypeptide(L)'
;MRTAAGAVLLLQVLYGAIVWIVTATVMEEAAAIDHTEDPGLGTSFAQLLTGVAALVLLSGAALLVLPIARARVPRWLSAPVLSIVAVMEGGLILLTAVMAVQQEVGPDLFVNAVMIALSGVAGTVPVLEVFRRKSAATA
;
A
#
# COMPACT_ATOMS: atom_id res chain seq x y z
N MET A 1 -12.69 12.29 6.83
CA MET A 1 -11.58 11.38 7.19
C MET A 1 -11.59 10.09 6.37
N ARG A 2 -12.66 9.27 6.39
CA ARG A 2 -12.70 8.00 5.62
C ARG A 2 -12.49 8.15 4.11
N THR A 3 -13.14 9.13 3.50
CA THR A 3 -12.98 9.45 2.07
C THR A 3 -11.59 9.95 1.75
N ALA A 4 -10.98 10.77 2.61
CA ALA A 4 -9.61 11.26 2.43
C ALA A 4 -8.60 10.10 2.53
N ALA A 5 -8.69 9.24 3.54
CA ALA A 5 -7.81 8.06 3.65
C ALA A 5 -7.99 7.09 2.48
N GLY A 6 -9.22 6.87 2.04
CA GLY A 6 -9.49 6.08 0.84
C GLY A 6 -8.93 6.70 -0.44
N ALA A 7 -8.97 8.03 -0.58
CA ALA A 7 -8.34 8.73 -1.69
C ALA A 7 -6.80 8.65 -1.64
N VAL A 8 -6.20 8.74 -0.45
CA VAL A 8 -4.75 8.54 -0.25
C VAL A 8 -4.35 7.12 -0.62
N LEU A 9 -5.11 6.09 -0.20
CA LEU A 9 -4.88 4.71 -0.61
C LEU A 9 -4.99 4.52 -2.12
N LEU A 10 -5.98 5.13 -2.77
CA LEU A 10 -6.09 5.09 -4.24
C LEU A 10 -4.88 5.74 -4.91
N LEU A 11 -4.43 6.88 -4.38
CA LEU A 11 -3.26 7.58 -4.90
C LEU A 11 -1.98 6.74 -4.71
N GLN A 12 -1.81 6.07 -3.57
CA GLN A 12 -0.70 5.15 -3.32
C GLN A 12 -0.74 3.94 -4.25
N VAL A 13 -1.93 3.36 -4.50
CA VAL A 13 -2.09 2.26 -5.46
C VAL A 13 -1.75 2.70 -6.87
N LEU A 14 -2.24 3.87 -7.30
CA LEU A 14 -1.92 4.42 -8.62
C LEU A 14 -0.43 4.73 -8.76
N TYR A 15 0.17 5.36 -7.76
CA TYR A 15 1.61 5.64 -7.73
C TYR A 15 2.42 4.34 -7.78
N GLY A 16 2.08 3.35 -6.95
CA GLY A 16 2.71 2.04 -6.94
C GLY A 16 2.56 1.30 -8.28
N ALA A 17 1.40 1.39 -8.93
CA ALA A 17 1.18 0.82 -10.26
C ALA A 17 2.03 1.51 -11.33
N ILE A 18 2.13 2.85 -11.31
CA ILE A 18 2.98 3.60 -12.23
C ILE A 18 4.44 3.21 -12.04
N VAL A 19 4.94 3.23 -10.80
CA VAL A 19 6.31 2.82 -10.49
C VAL A 19 6.55 1.39 -10.93
N TRP A 20 5.63 0.47 -10.64
CA TRP A 20 5.74 -0.93 -11.05
C TRP A 20 5.80 -1.09 -12.58
N ILE A 21 4.95 -0.41 -13.34
CA ILE A 21 4.97 -0.43 -14.81
C ILE A 21 6.30 0.13 -15.34
N VAL A 22 6.76 1.26 -14.80
CA VAL A 22 8.04 1.87 -15.20
C VAL A 22 9.20 0.91 -14.90
N THR A 23 9.26 0.33 -13.70
CA THR A 23 10.33 -0.61 -13.36
C THR A 23 10.26 -1.88 -14.20
N ALA A 24 9.07 -2.43 -14.44
CA ALA A 24 8.90 -3.63 -15.26
C ALA A 24 9.39 -3.38 -16.70
N THR A 25 8.98 -2.27 -17.31
CA THR A 25 9.37 -1.91 -18.69
C THR A 25 10.85 -1.55 -18.80
N VAL A 26 11.39 -0.77 -17.88
CA VAL A 26 12.80 -0.35 -17.90
C VAL A 26 13.75 -1.52 -17.58
N MET A 27 13.40 -2.40 -16.64
CA MET A 27 14.24 -3.57 -16.34
C MET A 27 14.20 -4.61 -17.46
N GLU A 28 13.09 -4.75 -18.17
CA GLU A 28 12.98 -5.61 -19.35
C GLU A 28 13.83 -5.08 -20.50
N GLU A 29 13.83 -3.77 -20.75
CA GLU A 29 14.73 -3.14 -21.73
C GLU A 29 16.20 -3.22 -21.31
N ALA A 30 16.52 -3.00 -20.03
CA ALA A 30 17.89 -3.12 -19.53
C ALA A 30 18.42 -4.56 -19.63
N ALA A 31 17.60 -5.57 -19.34
CA ALA A 31 17.94 -6.99 -19.48
C ALA A 31 18.00 -7.47 -20.93
N ALA A 32 17.35 -6.77 -21.87
CA ALA A 32 17.48 -7.05 -23.30
C ALA A 32 18.78 -6.47 -23.90
N ILE A 33 19.27 -5.35 -23.35
CA ILE A 33 20.49 -4.65 -23.81
C ILE A 33 21.75 -5.27 -23.19
N ASP A 34 21.67 -5.66 -21.92
CA ASP A 34 22.75 -6.36 -21.21
C ASP A 34 22.38 -7.84 -21.21
N HIS A 35 23.08 -8.69 -21.98
CA HIS A 35 22.81 -10.13 -22.12
C HIS A 35 23.04 -10.95 -20.82
N THR A 36 22.69 -10.39 -19.68
CA THR A 36 22.63 -11.02 -18.38
C THR A 36 21.42 -11.94 -18.27
N GLU A 37 21.63 -13.03 -17.54
CA GLU A 37 20.72 -14.17 -17.39
C GLU A 37 19.27 -13.77 -17.08
N ASP A 38 18.35 -14.55 -17.63
CA ASP A 38 16.90 -14.57 -17.40
C ASP A 38 16.53 -14.01 -16.01
N PRO A 39 15.62 -13.02 -15.89
CA PRO A 39 15.25 -12.46 -14.60
C PRO A 39 14.77 -13.57 -13.68
N GLY A 40 15.65 -14.01 -12.78
CA GLY A 40 15.46 -15.24 -12.01
C GLY A 40 14.18 -15.20 -11.17
N LEU A 41 13.78 -16.36 -10.65
CA LEU A 41 12.54 -16.57 -9.86
C LEU A 41 12.28 -15.51 -8.75
N GLY A 42 13.32 -14.85 -8.23
CA GLY A 42 13.18 -13.77 -7.24
C GLY A 42 12.46 -12.51 -7.77
N THR A 43 12.63 -12.17 -9.05
CA THR A 43 12.00 -10.98 -9.66
C THR A 43 10.52 -11.19 -9.92
N SER A 44 10.13 -12.35 -10.48
CA SER A 44 8.73 -12.71 -10.70
C SER A 44 7.96 -12.87 -9.39
N PHE A 45 8.59 -13.42 -8.35
CA PHE A 45 7.99 -13.47 -7.01
C PHE A 45 7.74 -12.08 -6.42
N ALA A 46 8.71 -11.16 -6.53
CA ALA A 46 8.56 -9.78 -6.07
C ALA A 46 7.46 -9.02 -6.83
N GLN A 47 7.34 -9.22 -8.15
CA GLN A 47 6.26 -8.65 -8.95
C GLN A 47 4.89 -9.18 -8.52
N LEU A 48 4.77 -10.49 -8.30
CA LEU A 48 3.53 -11.11 -7.85
C LEU A 48 3.12 -10.60 -6.47
N LEU A 49 4.07 -10.51 -5.53
CA LEU A 49 3.82 -9.97 -4.19
C LEU A 49 3.37 -8.50 -4.25
N THR A 50 3.97 -7.70 -5.14
CA THR A 50 3.59 -6.30 -5.36
C THR A 50 2.18 -6.19 -5.94
N GLY A 51 1.81 -7.06 -6.88
CA GLY A 51 0.45 -7.13 -7.43
C GLY A 51 -0.59 -7.49 -6.37
N VAL A 52 -0.28 -8.48 -5.52
CA VAL A 52 -1.15 -8.86 -4.39
C VAL A 52 -1.30 -7.69 -3.41
N ALA A 53 -0.21 -7.01 -3.07
CA ALA A 53 -0.23 -5.84 -2.21
C ALA A 53 -1.13 -4.72 -2.77
N ALA A 54 -1.02 -4.42 -4.06
CA ALA A 54 -1.85 -3.42 -4.73
C ALA A 54 -3.34 -3.79 -4.68
N LEU A 55 -3.70 -5.05 -4.90
CA LEU A 55 -5.09 -5.52 -4.82
C LEU A 55 -5.67 -5.39 -3.40
N VAL A 56 -4.87 -5.67 -2.37
CA VAL A 56 -5.27 -5.53 -0.97
C VAL A 56 -5.52 -4.05 -0.63
N LEU A 57 -4.60 -3.16 -1.01
CA LEU A 57 -4.76 -1.72 -0.81
C LEU A 57 -5.98 -1.17 -1.56
N LEU A 58 -6.19 -1.60 -2.82
CA LEU A 58 -7.36 -1.23 -3.62
C LEU A 58 -8.67 -1.70 -2.98
N SER A 59 -8.67 -2.91 -2.42
CA SER A 59 -9.81 -3.47 -1.69
C SER A 59 -10.12 -2.65 -0.43
N GLY A 60 -9.09 -2.25 0.32
CA GLY A 60 -9.21 -1.34 1.46
C GLY A 60 -9.77 0.02 1.06
N ALA A 61 -9.26 0.61 -0.02
CA ALA A 61 -9.74 1.88 -0.55
C ALA A 61 -11.21 1.80 -0.98
N ALA A 62 -11.59 0.74 -1.71
CA ALA A 62 -12.97 0.51 -2.11
C ALA A 62 -13.91 0.39 -0.89
N LEU A 63 -13.49 -0.31 0.17
CA LEU A 63 -14.28 -0.42 1.41
C LEU A 63 -14.43 0.92 2.16
N LEU A 64 -13.46 1.83 2.01
CA LEU A 64 -13.47 3.14 2.66
C LEU A 64 -14.22 4.22 1.86
N VAL A 65 -14.13 4.19 0.53
CA VAL A 65 -14.70 5.19 -0.39
C VAL A 65 -16.08 4.80 -0.91
N LEU A 66 -16.28 3.53 -1.32
CA LEU A 66 -17.52 3.10 -1.96
C LEU A 66 -18.57 2.68 -0.93
N PRO A 67 -19.71 3.40 -0.81
CA PRO A 67 -20.79 3.02 0.09
C PRO A 67 -21.43 1.68 -0.30
N ILE A 68 -21.50 1.38 -1.60
CA ILE A 68 -22.06 0.12 -2.13
C ILE A 68 -21.20 -1.08 -1.71
N ALA A 69 -19.87 -0.95 -1.80
CA ALA A 69 -18.95 -2.01 -1.38
C ALA A 69 -19.12 -2.30 0.12
N ARG A 70 -19.22 -1.26 0.95
CA ARG A 70 -19.44 -1.41 2.40
C ARG A 70 -20.78 -2.07 2.74
N ALA A 71 -21.84 -1.79 1.98
CA ALA A 71 -23.16 -2.36 2.22
C ALA A 71 -23.24 -3.85 1.84
N ARG A 72 -22.50 -4.27 0.81
CA ARG A 72 -22.54 -5.64 0.28
C ARG A 72 -21.51 -6.58 0.90
N VAL A 73 -20.37 -6.07 1.39
CA VAL A 73 -19.29 -6.91 1.90
C VAL A 73 -19.57 -7.34 3.34
N PRO A 74 -19.55 -8.66 3.63
CA PRO A 74 -19.75 -9.15 4.99
C PRO A 74 -18.73 -8.57 5.98
N ARG A 75 -19.17 -8.35 7.22
CA ARG A 75 -18.32 -7.79 8.29
C ARG A 75 -17.11 -8.67 8.61
N TRP A 76 -17.26 -9.99 8.51
CA TRP A 76 -16.19 -10.96 8.75
C TRP A 76 -15.07 -10.89 7.70
N LEU A 77 -15.35 -10.40 6.48
CA LEU A 77 -14.37 -10.25 5.41
C LEU A 77 -13.73 -8.86 5.41
N SER A 78 -14.50 -7.82 5.73
CA SER A 78 -13.99 -6.45 5.71
C SER A 78 -13.06 -6.11 6.88
N ALA A 79 -13.27 -6.70 8.06
CA ALA A 79 -12.36 -6.50 9.19
C ALA A 79 -10.93 -7.00 8.93
N PRO A 80 -10.69 -8.25 8.47
CA PRO A 80 -9.34 -8.72 8.18
C PRO A 80 -8.69 -7.95 7.04
N VAL A 81 -9.42 -7.59 5.98
CA VAL A 81 -8.88 -6.75 4.89
C VAL A 81 -8.36 -5.41 5.41
N LEU A 82 -9.15 -4.71 6.23
CA LEU A 82 -8.73 -3.44 6.82
C LEU A 82 -7.55 -3.59 7.79
N SER A 83 -7.48 -4.70 8.52
CA SER A 83 -6.33 -5.01 9.38
C SER A 83 -5.06 -5.25 8.56
N ILE A 84 -5.14 -6.01 7.46
CA ILE A 84 -4.00 -6.26 6.57
C ILE A 84 -3.51 -4.93 5.97
N VAL A 85 -4.42 -4.08 5.50
CA VAL A 85 -4.07 -2.74 4.99
C VAL A 85 -3.36 -1.90 6.06
N ALA A 86 -3.84 -1.90 7.31
CA ALA A 86 -3.17 -1.19 8.40
C ALA A 86 -1.75 -1.70 8.66
N VAL A 87 -1.53 -3.03 8.62
CA VAL A 87 -0.21 -3.63 8.79
C VAL A 87 0.71 -3.26 7.63
N MET A 88 0.20 -3.25 6.40
CA MET A 88 0.96 -2.86 5.21
C MET A 88 1.40 -1.39 5.28
N GLU A 89 0.50 -0.46 5.64
CA GLU A 89 0.85 0.96 5.83
C GLU A 89 1.87 1.15 6.96
N GLY A 90 1.74 0.39 8.06
CA GLY A 90 2.74 0.39 9.13
C GLY A 90 4.11 -0.12 8.67
N GLY A 91 4.14 -1.16 7.84
CA GLY A 91 5.35 -1.68 7.22
C GLY A 91 5.99 -0.69 6.26
N LEU A 92 5.19 0.01 5.45
CA LEU A 92 5.66 1.10 4.56
C LEU A 92 6.30 2.22 5.37
N ILE A 93 5.64 2.68 6.44
CA ILE A 93 6.21 3.71 7.33
C ILE A 93 7.56 3.27 7.89
N LEU A 94 7.65 2.03 8.39
CA LEU A 94 8.89 1.51 8.95
C LEU A 94 10.01 1.44 7.90
N LEU A 95 9.70 0.90 6.72
CA LEU A 95 10.66 0.80 5.62
C LEU A 95 11.15 2.18 5.18
N THR A 96 10.23 3.12 4.95
CA THR A 96 10.57 4.50 4.57
C THR A 96 11.38 5.20 5.66
N ALA A 97 11.07 4.96 6.94
CA ALA A 97 11.85 5.51 8.05
C ALA A 97 13.28 4.94 8.10
N VAL A 98 13.46 3.63 7.89
CA VAL A 98 14.78 3.00 7.81
C VAL A 98 15.58 3.58 6.64
N MET A 99 14.96 3.70 5.47
CA MET A 99 15.61 4.30 4.30
C MET A 99 15.98 5.77 4.54
N ALA A 100 15.12 6.55 5.18
CA ALA A 100 15.41 7.94 5.52
C ALA A 100 16.60 8.09 6.47
N VAL A 101 16.78 7.16 7.42
CA VAL A 101 17.93 7.18 8.35
C VAL A 101 19.25 6.84 7.63
N GLN A 102 19.19 6.08 6.55
CA GLN A 102 20.36 5.68 5.76
C GLN A 102 20.78 6.72 4.71
N GLN A 103 19.96 7.73 4.46
CA GLN A 103 20.22 8.76 3.45
C GLN A 103 20.91 9.99 4.04
N GLU A 104 21.78 10.61 3.24
CA GLU A 104 22.30 11.95 3.53
C GLU A 104 21.18 12.99 3.50
N VAL A 105 21.35 14.09 4.24
CA VAL A 105 20.32 15.14 4.33
C VAL A 105 20.15 15.80 2.95
N GLY A 106 19.02 15.50 2.31
CA GLY A 106 18.69 15.98 0.96
C GLY A 106 17.18 15.95 0.67
N PRO A 107 16.76 16.29 -0.57
CA PRO A 107 15.35 16.34 -0.98
C PRO A 107 14.58 15.02 -0.73
N ASP A 108 15.27 13.89 -0.82
CA ASP A 108 14.69 12.56 -0.61
C ASP A 108 14.17 12.36 0.82
N LEU A 109 14.80 13.00 1.81
CA LEU A 109 14.35 12.96 3.20
C LEU A 109 12.95 13.60 3.35
N PHE A 110 12.69 14.69 2.60
CA PHE A 110 11.39 15.35 2.58
C PHE A 110 10.33 14.47 1.91
N VAL A 111 10.66 13.83 0.79
CA VAL A 111 9.76 12.88 0.11
C VAL A 111 9.42 11.71 1.03
N ASN A 112 10.41 11.15 1.73
CA ASN A 112 10.22 10.09 2.71
C ASN A 112 9.31 10.52 3.86
N ALA A 113 9.49 11.74 4.39
CA ALA A 113 8.64 12.29 5.44
C ALA A 113 7.18 12.46 4.98
N VAL A 114 6.97 12.94 3.75
CA VAL A 114 5.62 13.06 3.15
C VAL A 114 4.98 11.68 2.97
N MET A 115 5.74 10.70 2.47
CA MET A 115 5.25 9.33 2.34
C MET A 115 4.83 8.73 3.69
N ILE A 116 5.65 8.89 4.73
CA ILE A 116 5.31 8.46 6.09
C ILE A 116 4.02 9.12 6.59
N ALA A 117 3.86 10.43 6.37
CA ALA A 117 2.66 11.15 6.79
C ALA A 117 1.41 10.66 6.06
N LEU A 118 1.49 10.46 4.75
CA LEU A 118 0.39 9.95 3.93
C LEU A 118 0.02 8.52 4.32
N SER A 119 1.02 7.65 4.49
CA SER A 119 0.80 6.27 4.97
C SER A 119 0.22 6.24 6.38
N GLY A 120 0.62 7.15 7.26
CA GLY A 120 0.03 7.29 8.60
C GLY A 120 -1.46 7.65 8.53
N VAL A 121 -1.85 8.57 7.67
CA VAL A 121 -3.27 8.94 7.46
C VAL A 121 -4.05 7.78 6.84
N ALA A 122 -3.46 7.09 5.86
CA ALA A 122 -4.07 5.95 5.19
C ALA A 122 -4.28 4.75 6.14
N GLY A 123 -3.31 4.47 7.02
CA GLY A 123 -3.32 3.33 7.94
C GLY A 123 -4.15 3.55 9.22
N THR A 124 -4.21 4.77 9.75
CA THR A 124 -4.95 5.07 10.99
C THR A 124 -6.46 4.89 10.85
N VAL A 125 -7.04 5.19 9.69
CA VAL A 125 -8.48 5.08 9.46
C VAL A 125 -8.98 3.62 9.47
N PRO A 126 -8.34 2.65 8.76
CA PRO A 126 -8.61 1.23 8.90
C PRO A 126 -8.54 0.73 10.35
N VAL A 127 -7.52 1.16 11.10
CA VAL A 127 -7.36 0.78 12.53
C VAL A 127 -8.57 1.25 13.36
N LEU A 128 -8.94 2.54 13.25
CA LEU A 128 -10.10 3.09 13.94
C LEU A 128 -11.41 2.38 13.55
N GLU A 129 -11.54 1.99 12.29
CA GLU A 129 -12.71 1.26 11.80
C GLU A 129 -12.83 -0.14 12.41
N VAL A 130 -11.70 -0.84 12.56
CA VAL A 130 -11.64 -2.16 13.22
C VAL A 130 -12.02 -2.02 14.70
N PHE A 131 -11.45 -1.05 15.42
CA PHE A 131 -11.76 -0.81 16.83
C PHE A 131 -13.23 -0.48 17.05
N ARG A 132 -13.82 0.41 16.23
CA ARG A 132 -15.23 0.79 16.31
C ARG A 132 -16.18 -0.40 16.12
N ARG A 133 -15.81 -1.35 15.26
CA ARG A 133 -16.61 -2.57 15.02
C ARG A 133 -16.51 -3.54 16.18
N LYS A 134 -15.33 -3.67 16.78
CA LYS A 134 -15.11 -4.52 17.95
C LYS A 134 -15.90 -4.03 19.16
N SER A 135 -15.90 -2.71 19.42
CA SER A 135 -16.67 -2.12 20.51
C SER A 135 -18.19 -2.26 20.35
N ALA A 136 -18.70 -2.24 19.11
CA ALA A 136 -20.12 -2.40 18.81
C ALA A 136 -20.61 -3.86 18.86
N ALA A 137 -19.71 -4.85 18.88
CA ALA A 137 -20.06 -6.26 19.02
C ALA A 137 -20.10 -6.71 20.50
N THR A 138 -19.58 -5.89 21.41
CA THR A 138 -19.50 -6.15 22.85
C THR A 138 -20.57 -5.42 23.67
N ALA A 139 -21.45 -4.65 23.03
CA ALA A 139 -22.56 -3.92 23.63
C ALA A 139 -23.89 -4.55 23.20
#